data_AF-A0A1F3VH14-F1
#
_entry.id   AF-A0A1F3VH14-F1
#
_cell.length_a   1.000
_cell.length_b   1.000
_cell.length_c   1.000
_cell.angle_alpha   90.00
_cell.angle_beta   90.00
_cell.angle_gamma   90.00
#
_symmetry.space_group_name_H-M   'P 1'
#
loop_
_entity.id
_entity.type
_entity.pdbx_description
1 polymer ?
#
loop_
_entity_poly.entity_id
_entity_poly.type
_entity_poly.pdbx_seq_one_letter_code
_entity_poly.pdbx_strand_id
1 'polypeptide(L)'
;MKRSERGHFNLIHHETGFKADVYLVGRQEFLGWAIANARPIEFLNTTMNVAPVEYVIIKKLEYYREGGSVKHLSDIKNMLNISQDEIDYVKLDQFLLKFGLQEIFKKAQQFNVN
;
A
#
# COMPACT_ATOMS: atom_id res chain seq x y z
N MET A 1 2.69 -22.62 17.27
CA MET A 1 1.52 -21.86 16.77
C MET A 1 1.97 -21.02 15.57
N LYS A 2 1.75 -21.50 14.33
CA LYS A 2 2.15 -20.80 13.09
C LYS A 2 1.19 -19.61 12.88
N ARG A 3 1.68 -18.37 12.96
CA ARG A 3 0.94 -17.20 12.45
C ARG A 3 1.10 -17.21 10.93
N SER A 4 0.07 -17.63 10.20
CA SER A 4 0.15 -17.87 8.75
C SER A 4 0.21 -16.61 7.88
N GLU A 5 -0.16 -15.42 8.39
CA GLU A 5 -0.38 -14.25 7.51
C GLU A 5 0.06 -12.87 8.06
N ARG A 6 0.81 -12.80 9.16
CA ARG A 6 1.17 -11.49 9.80
C ARG A 6 2.57 -11.40 10.39
N GLY A 7 3.52 -12.17 9.86
CA GLY A 7 4.92 -12.06 10.25
C GLY A 7 5.60 -10.89 9.53
N HIS A 8 6.04 -9.89 10.29
CA HIS A 8 7.02 -8.90 9.83
C HIS A 8 8.15 -8.81 10.85
N PHE A 9 9.30 -8.33 10.41
CA PHE A 9 10.42 -7.99 11.29
C PHE A 9 11.03 -6.66 10.84
N ASN A 10 11.70 -6.00 11.76
CA ASN A 10 12.35 -4.72 11.48
C ASN A 10 13.83 -4.97 11.26
N LEU A 11 14.37 -4.43 10.18
CA LEU A 11 15.81 -4.28 9.98
C LEU A 11 16.19 -2.85 10.36
N ILE A 12 17.05 -2.71 11.37
CA ILE A 12 17.51 -1.40 11.85
C ILE A 12 19.01 -1.30 11.54
N HIS A 13 19.37 -0.29 10.74
CA HIS A 13 20.76 0.06 10.51
C HIS A 13 21.26 0.89 11.69
N HIS A 14 22.08 0.29 12.56
CA HIS A 14 22.46 0.87 13.84
C HIS A 14 23.18 2.22 13.73
N GLU A 15 24.03 2.41 12.70
CA GLU A 15 24.82 3.64 12.55
C GLU A 15 23.97 4.84 12.14
N THR A 16 23.03 4.66 11.20
CA THR A 16 22.20 5.76 10.69
C THR A 16 20.85 5.88 11.39
N GLY A 17 20.44 4.86 12.14
CA GLY A 17 19.10 4.77 12.73
C GLY A 17 17.99 4.47 11.71
N PHE A 18 18.32 4.17 10.45
CA PHE A 18 17.32 3.82 9.45
C PHE A 18 16.65 2.48 9.75
N LYS A 19 15.35 2.42 9.49
CA LYS A 19 14.53 1.24 9.70
C LYS A 19 13.86 0.83 8.39
N ALA A 20 13.91 -0.46 8.09
CA ALA A 20 13.07 -1.10 7.08
C ALA A 20 12.15 -2.12 7.76
N ASP A 21 10.84 -2.00 7.53
CA ASP A 21 9.85 -3.00 7.92
C ASP A 21 9.77 -4.08 6.82
N VAL A 22 10.12 -5.32 7.15
CA VAL A 22 10.20 -6.43 6.19
C VAL A 22 9.01 -7.36 6.37
N TYR A 23 8.21 -7.49 5.30
CA TYR A 23 7.03 -8.35 5.25
C TYR A 23 7.30 -9.60 4.44
N LEU A 24 6.99 -10.77 5.00
CA LEU A 24 7.14 -12.04 4.30
C LEU A 24 5.89 -12.35 3.48
N VAL A 25 6.08 -12.73 2.21
CA VAL A 25 5.00 -12.98 1.24
C VAL A 25 4.06 -14.10 1.66
N GLY A 26 4.62 -15.18 2.22
CA GLY A 26 3.84 -16.35 2.62
C GLY A 26 3.01 -16.91 1.45
N ARG A 27 1.74 -17.21 1.70
CA ARG A 27 0.76 -17.66 0.68
C ARG A 27 -0.27 -16.58 0.34
N GLN A 28 0.04 -15.32 0.64
CA GLN A 28 -0.93 -14.24 0.53
C GLN A 28 -1.08 -13.80 -0.92
N GLU A 29 -2.21 -14.16 -1.55
CA GLU A 29 -2.47 -13.90 -2.98
C GLU A 29 -2.31 -12.42 -3.36
N PHE A 30 -2.73 -11.52 -2.48
CA PHE A 30 -2.70 -10.09 -2.75
C PHE A 30 -1.28 -9.51 -2.81
N LEU A 31 -0.41 -9.90 -1.87
CA LEU A 31 0.99 -9.53 -1.90
C LEU A 31 1.73 -10.22 -3.07
N GLY A 32 1.36 -11.47 -3.38
CA GLY A 32 1.86 -12.16 -4.58
C GLY A 32 1.53 -11.41 -5.87
N TRP A 33 0.28 -10.91 -6.01
CA TRP A 33 -0.10 -10.05 -7.13
C TRP A 33 0.74 -8.77 -7.17
N ALA A 34 0.93 -8.10 -6.03
CA ALA A 34 1.69 -6.85 -5.97
C ALA A 34 3.16 -7.02 -6.39
N ILE A 35 3.78 -8.14 -6.01
CA ILE A 35 5.14 -8.48 -6.42
C ILE A 35 5.21 -8.75 -7.92
N ALA A 36 4.27 -9.52 -8.46
CA ALA A 36 4.22 -9.82 -9.89
C ALA A 36 3.94 -8.59 -10.77
N ASN A 37 3.38 -7.52 -10.21
CA ASN A 37 3.04 -6.29 -10.91
C ASN A 37 3.90 -5.09 -10.48
N ALA A 38 4.98 -5.34 -9.73
CA ALA A 38 5.87 -4.29 -9.25
C ALA A 38 6.43 -3.48 -10.43
N ARG A 39 6.58 -2.17 -10.23
CA ARG A 39 6.94 -1.22 -11.28
C ARG A 39 8.37 -0.76 -11.08
N PRO A 40 9.22 -0.79 -12.12
CA PRO A 40 10.56 -0.26 -12.02
C PRO A 40 10.53 1.27 -11.96
N ILE A 41 11.36 1.85 -11.11
CA ILE A 41 11.65 3.28 -11.05
C ILE A 41 13.16 3.48 -11.06
N GLU A 42 13.62 4.61 -11.61
CA GLU A 42 14.99 5.04 -11.47
C GLU A 42 15.15 5.87 -10.19
N PHE A 43 16.00 5.40 -9.28
CA PHE A 43 16.25 6.07 -8.01
C PHE A 43 17.74 6.01 -7.68
N LEU A 44 18.37 7.18 -7.50
CA LEU A 44 19.81 7.30 -7.19
C LEU A 44 20.69 6.46 -8.13
N ASN A 45 20.45 6.57 -9.45
CA ASN A 45 21.14 5.81 -10.50
C ASN A 45 21.02 4.28 -10.35
N THR A 46 19.97 3.81 -9.68
CA THR A 46 19.65 2.40 -9.51
C THR A 46 18.19 2.16 -9.89
N THR A 47 17.94 1.13 -10.70
CA THR A 47 16.58 0.68 -10.97
C THR A 47 16.05 -0.08 -9.76
N MET A 48 14.92 0.36 -9.21
CA MET A 48 14.25 -0.27 -8.07
C MET A 48 12.82 -0.63 -8.42
N ASN A 49 12.34 -1.78 -7.94
CA ASN A 49 10.93 -2.16 -8.08
C ASN A 49 10.12 -1.63 -6.90
N VAL A 50 9.08 -0.87 -7.18
CA VAL A 50 8.10 -0.40 -6.19
C VAL A 50 6.76 -1.08 -6.38
N ALA A 51 5.98 -1.16 -5.30
CA ALA A 51 4.66 -1.78 -5.34
C ALA A 51 3.71 -0.99 -6.28
N PRO A 52 2.76 -1.67 -6.94
CA PRO A 52 1.70 -1.00 -7.68
C PRO A 52 0.94 -0.01 -6.79
N VAL A 53 0.51 1.11 -7.36
CA VAL A 53 -0.23 2.16 -6.64
C VAL A 53 -1.49 1.59 -6.01
N GLU A 54 -2.18 0.67 -6.68
CA GLU A 54 -3.39 0.00 -6.22
C GLU A 54 -3.13 -0.81 -4.95
N TYR A 55 -2.00 -1.52 -4.90
CA TYR A 55 -1.60 -2.25 -3.69
C TYR A 55 -1.44 -1.32 -2.49
N VAL A 56 -0.74 -0.19 -2.71
CA VAL A 56 -0.47 0.79 -1.67
C VAL A 56 -1.77 1.44 -1.18
N ILE A 57 -2.70 1.79 -2.08
CA ILE A 57 -4.02 2.32 -1.72
C ILE A 57 -4.78 1.34 -0.83
N ILE A 58 -4.90 0.08 -1.25
CA ILE A 58 -5.61 -0.96 -0.49
C ILE A 58 -4.99 -1.14 0.89
N LYS A 59 -3.67 -1.25 1.00
CA LYS A 59 -3.00 -1.38 2.31
C LYS A 59 -3.27 -0.19 3.22
N LYS A 60 -3.22 1.05 2.70
CA LYS A 60 -3.54 2.25 3.49
C LYS A 60 -5.00 2.27 3.96
N LEU A 61 -5.94 1.81 3.13
CA LEU A 61 -7.34 1.65 3.51
C LEU A 61 -7.54 0.60 4.61
N GLU A 62 -6.84 -0.54 4.53
CA GLU A 62 -6.85 -1.55 5.59
C GLU A 62 -6.29 -0.99 6.91
N TYR A 63 -5.15 -0.29 6.86
CA TYR A 63 -4.57 0.34 8.05
C TYR A 63 -5.47 1.43 8.64
N TYR A 64 -6.16 2.21 7.79
CA TYR A 64 -7.17 3.14 8.26
C TYR A 64 -8.35 2.42 8.94
N ARG A 65 -8.83 1.32 8.37
CA ARG A 65 -9.90 0.50 8.98
C ARG A 65 -9.50 -0.03 10.36
N GLU A 66 -8.25 -0.41 10.55
CA GLU A 66 -7.75 -0.97 11.81
C GLU A 66 -7.38 0.11 12.85
N GLY A 67 -6.78 1.23 12.42
CA GLY A 67 -6.19 2.23 13.33
C GLY A 67 -6.80 3.63 13.29
N GLY A 68 -7.70 3.94 12.34
CA GLY A 68 -8.42 5.21 12.25
C GLY A 68 -7.58 6.45 11.90
N SER A 69 -6.28 6.31 11.60
CA SER A 69 -5.38 7.45 11.36
C SER A 69 -5.74 8.19 10.08
N VAL A 70 -6.26 9.42 10.22
CA VAL A 70 -6.69 10.30 9.12
C VAL A 70 -5.58 10.60 8.10
N LYS A 71 -4.30 10.47 8.49
CA LYS A 71 -3.16 10.59 7.58
C LYS A 71 -3.29 9.67 6.37
N HIS A 72 -3.84 8.47 6.54
CA HIS A 72 -4.03 7.53 5.44
C HIS A 72 -5.03 8.04 4.39
N LEU A 73 -6.09 8.74 4.81
CA LEU A 73 -7.06 9.32 3.87
C LEU A 73 -6.42 10.44 3.04
N SER A 74 -5.63 11.31 3.69
CA SER A 74 -4.87 12.36 3.01
C SER A 74 -3.87 11.79 2.00
N ASP A 75 -3.09 10.78 2.42
CA ASP A 75 -2.13 10.09 1.53
C ASP A 75 -2.82 9.51 0.30
N ILE A 76 -3.94 8.80 0.48
CA ILE A 76 -4.70 8.19 -0.63
C ILE A 76 -5.23 9.28 -1.56
N LYS A 77 -5.79 10.37 -1.03
CA LYS A 77 -6.28 11.48 -1.86
C LYS A 77 -5.17 12.06 -2.73
N ASN A 78 -3.98 12.29 -2.15
CA ASN A 78 -2.83 12.80 -2.89
C ASN A 78 -2.37 11.81 -3.96
N MET A 79 -2.32 10.51 -3.66
CA MET A 79 -1.98 9.48 -4.64
C MET A 79 -2.97 9.46 -5.82
N LEU A 80 -4.27 9.60 -5.56
CA LEU A 80 -5.29 9.66 -6.61
C LEU A 80 -5.13 10.89 -7.51
N ASN A 81 -4.62 11.99 -6.98
CA ASN A 81 -4.38 13.22 -7.75
C ASN A 81 -3.08 13.18 -8.55
N ILE A 82 -2.01 12.61 -7.98
CA ILE A 82 -0.65 12.64 -8.55
C ILE A 82 -0.41 11.47 -9.50
N SER A 83 -0.90 10.28 -9.15
CA SER A 83 -0.62 9.03 -9.86
C SER A 83 -1.83 8.55 -10.68
N GLN A 84 -2.72 9.45 -11.08
CA GLN A 84 -3.98 9.10 -11.75
C GLN A 84 -3.76 8.24 -13.00
N ASP A 85 -2.81 8.62 -13.85
CA ASP A 85 -2.52 7.91 -15.11
C ASP A 85 -1.84 6.55 -14.91
N GLU A 86 -1.30 6.34 -13.72
CA GLU A 86 -0.63 5.10 -13.33
C GLU A 86 -1.59 4.08 -12.71
N ILE A 87 -2.83 4.46 -12.37
CA ILE A 87 -3.76 3.59 -11.66
C ILE A 87 -4.60 2.78 -12.65
N ASP A 88 -4.54 1.45 -12.54
CA ASP A 88 -5.54 0.55 -13.11
C ASP A 88 -6.77 0.54 -12.21
N TYR A 89 -7.74 1.41 -12.54
CA TYR A 89 -8.98 1.54 -11.79
C TYR A 89 -9.83 0.27 -11.81
N VAL A 90 -9.79 -0.52 -12.88
CA VAL A 90 -10.52 -1.80 -12.95
C VAL A 90 -9.97 -2.75 -11.90
N LYS A 91 -8.65 -2.80 -11.76
CA LYS A 91 -7.99 -3.65 -10.77
C LYS A 91 -8.17 -3.15 -9.34
N LEU A 92 -8.08 -1.84 -9.15
CA LEU A 92 -8.36 -1.20 -7.86
C LEU A 92 -9.78 -1.52 -7.38
N ASP A 93 -10.78 -1.38 -8.24
CA ASP A 93 -12.18 -1.67 -7.91
C ASP A 93 -12.41 -3.14 -7.54
N GLN A 94 -11.75 -4.08 -8.24
CA GLN A 94 -11.77 -5.50 -7.89
C GLN A 94 -11.26 -5.74 -6.46
N PHE A 95 -10.17 -5.08 -6.07
CA PHE A 95 -9.64 -5.22 -4.72
C PHE A 95 -10.49 -4.50 -3.67
N LEU A 96 -11.00 -3.31 -3.97
CA LEU A 96 -11.93 -2.59 -3.09
C LEU A 96 -13.15 -3.44 -2.75
N LEU A 97 -13.71 -4.15 -3.75
CA LEU A 97 -14.80 -5.10 -3.55
C LEU A 97 -14.34 -6.32 -2.76
N LYS A 98 -13.23 -6.96 -3.15
CA LYS A 98 -12.69 -8.17 -2.47
C LYS A 98 -12.48 -7.94 -0.97
N PHE A 99 -12.02 -6.75 -0.57
CA PHE A 99 -11.69 -6.43 0.82
C PHE A 99 -12.77 -5.63 1.56
N GLY A 100 -13.88 -5.28 0.90
CA GLY A 100 -14.97 -4.48 1.49
C GLY A 100 -14.52 -3.08 1.92
N LEU A 101 -13.73 -2.39 1.10
CA LEU A 101 -13.10 -1.10 1.41
C LEU A 101 -13.74 0.10 0.69
N GLN A 102 -14.79 -0.13 -0.10
CA GLN A 102 -15.41 0.87 -0.99
C GLN A 102 -15.86 2.13 -0.23
N GLU A 103 -16.50 1.98 0.93
CA GLU A 103 -16.98 3.12 1.72
C GLU A 103 -15.83 3.95 2.33
N ILE A 104 -14.75 3.30 2.73
CA ILE A 104 -13.55 3.99 3.23
C ILE A 104 -12.85 4.71 2.07
N PHE A 105 -12.81 4.09 0.88
CA PHE A 105 -12.24 4.70 -0.30
C PHE A 105 -13.00 5.96 -0.75
N LYS A 106 -14.35 5.92 -0.75
CA LYS A 106 -15.18 7.12 -1.00
C LYS A 106 -14.85 8.26 -0.03
N LYS A 107 -14.66 7.95 1.27
CA LYS A 107 -14.22 8.93 2.27
C LYS A 107 -12.85 9.52 1.92
N ALA A 108 -11.90 8.69 1.50
CA ALA A 108 -10.58 9.18 1.07
C ALA A 108 -10.67 10.09 -0.16
N GLN A 109 -11.52 9.78 -1.14
CA GLN A 109 -11.73 10.61 -2.33
C GLN A 109 -12.28 12.01 -2.02
N GLN A 110 -13.08 12.12 -0.96
CA GLN A 110 -13.71 13.36 -0.50
C GLN A 110 -12.92 14.07 0.61
N PHE A 111 -11.78 13.49 1.02
CA PHE A 111 -11.00 14.03 2.12
C PHE A 111 -10.34 15.35 1.71
N ASN A 112 -10.68 16.42 2.42
CA ASN A 112 -10.03 17.71 2.32
C ASN A 112 -9.24 17.95 3.60
N VAL A 113 -7.98 18.37 3.45
CA VAL A 113 -7.18 18.85 4.58
C VAL A 113 -7.67 20.27 4.88
N ASN A 114 -8.27 20.47 6.06
CA ASN A 114 -8.51 21.82 6.59
C ASN A 114 -7.19 22.51 6.96
#